data_AF-W7TDN8-F1
#
_entry.id   AF-W7TDN8-F1
#
_cell.length_a   1.000
_cell.length_b   1.000
_cell.length_c   1.000
_cell.angle_alpha   90.00
_cell.angle_beta   90.00
_cell.angle_gamma   90.00
#
_symmetry.space_group_name_H-M   'P 1'
#
loop_
_entity.id
_entity.type
_entity.pdbx_description
1 polymer ?
#
loop_
_entity_poly.entity_id
_entity_poly.type
_entity_poly.pdbx_seq_one_letter_code
_entity_poly.pdbx_strand_id
1 'polypeptide(L)'
;MDDCTLTKAVLYLNAPEAVMLERLLERGKTSGRSDDNAESIKKRFKTYVESTMPIIEHFKAQEKLWEVRADRPIGDVSADVLKFFDGWL
;
A
#
# COMPACT_ATOMS: atom_id res chain seq x y z
N MET A 1 27.14 13.76 3.33
CA MET A 1 26.20 12.99 4.16
C MET A 1 25.44 12.16 3.14
N ASP A 2 26.08 11.09 2.67
CA ASP A 2 25.73 10.44 1.39
C ASP A 2 25.83 8.91 1.55
N ASP A 3 25.20 8.38 2.59
CA ASP A 3 24.85 6.96 2.59
C ASP A 3 23.49 6.81 1.91
N CYS A 4 23.48 6.93 0.58
CA CYS A 4 22.27 6.76 -0.22
C CYS A 4 22.20 5.29 -0.65
N THR A 5 21.48 4.49 0.12
CA THR A 5 21.27 3.07 -0.18
C THR A 5 20.39 2.93 -1.43
N LEU A 6 20.86 2.17 -2.42
CA LEU A 6 20.08 1.87 -3.62
C LEU A 6 18.88 0.97 -3.24
N THR A 7 17.66 1.44 -3.52
CA THR A 7 16.46 0.61 -3.37
C THR A 7 16.48 -0.49 -4.43
N LYS A 8 16.46 -1.76 -3.98
CA LYS A 8 16.46 -2.96 -4.86
C LYS A 8 15.12 -3.16 -5.55
N ALA A 9 14.02 -3.09 -4.79
CA ALA A 9 12.65 -3.11 -5.31
C ALA A 9 11.67 -2.51 -4.29
N VAL A 10 10.46 -2.21 -4.74
CA VAL A 10 9.34 -1.68 -3.95
C VAL A 10 8.13 -2.59 -4.12
N LEU A 11 7.63 -3.13 -3.01
CA LEU A 11 6.39 -3.88 -2.97
C LEU A 11 5.21 -2.92 -2.79
N TYR A 12 4.29 -2.90 -3.75
CA TYR A 12 3.11 -2.04 -3.72
C TYR A 12 1.83 -2.87 -3.55
N LEU A 13 1.19 -2.72 -2.38
CA LEU A 13 -0.11 -3.35 -2.09
C LEU A 13 -1.23 -2.42 -2.57
N ASN A 14 -1.78 -2.70 -3.75
CA ASN A 14 -2.83 -1.89 -4.36
C ASN A 14 -4.21 -2.47 -4.07
N ALA A 15 -5.14 -1.63 -3.63
CA ALA A 15 -6.55 -1.98 -3.49
C ALA A 15 -7.43 -0.80 -3.91
N PRO A 16 -8.64 -1.04 -4.44
CA PRO A 16 -9.58 0.05 -4.74
C PRO A 16 -9.91 0.87 -3.49
N GLU A 17 -10.09 2.18 -3.67
CA GLU A 17 -10.41 3.11 -2.57
C GLU A 17 -11.64 2.66 -1.77
N ALA A 18 -12.67 2.15 -2.44
CA ALA A 18 -13.88 1.62 -1.79
C ALA A 18 -13.58 0.49 -0.80
N VAL A 19 -12.70 -0.46 -1.18
CA VAL A 19 -12.28 -1.58 -0.32
C VAL A 19 -11.46 -1.07 0.86
N MET A 20 -10.58 -0.09 0.63
CA MET A 20 -9.79 0.52 1.71
C MET A 20 -10.69 1.29 2.70
N LEU A 21 -11.69 2.02 2.19
CA LEU A 21 -12.63 2.77 3.02
C LEU A 21 -13.42 1.84 3.94
N GLU A 22 -13.98 0.76 3.40
CA GLU A 22 -14.70 -0.24 4.17
C GLU A 22 -13.83 -0.80 5.30
N ARG A 23 -12.61 -1.26 4.98
CA ARG A 23 -11.67 -1.82 5.95
C ARG A 23 -11.27 -0.82 7.05
N LEU A 24 -11.08 0.45 6.70
CA LEU A 24 -10.72 1.51 7.64
C LEU A 24 -11.89 1.87 8.58
N LEU A 25 -13.12 1.89 8.06
CA LEU A 25 -14.32 2.10 8.88
C LEU A 25 -14.55 0.94 9.86
N GLU A 26 -14.41 -0.30 9.42
CA GLU A 26 -14.50 -1.47 10.30
C GLU A 26 -13.41 -1.46 11.37
N ARG A 27 -12.20 -1.00 11.04
CA ARG A 27 -11.14 -0.80 12.03
C ARG A 27 -11.50 0.25 13.07
N GLY A 28 -12.11 1.37 12.67
CA GLY A 28 -12.57 2.41 13.61
C GLY A 28 -13.56 1.86 14.65
N LYS A 29 -14.48 0.99 14.22
CA LYS A 29 -15.46 0.33 15.09
C LYS A 29 -14.81 -0.66 16.08
N THR A 30 -13.83 -1.43 15.61
CA THR A 30 -13.25 -2.54 16.39
C THR A 30 -12.07 -2.14 17.27
N SER A 31 -11.41 -1.01 17.00
CA SER A 31 -10.17 -0.59 17.69
C SER A 31 -10.31 0.61 18.62
N GLY A 32 -11.48 1.28 18.66
CA GLY A 32 -11.69 2.47 19.48
C GLY A 32 -11.00 3.75 18.96
N ARG A 33 -10.54 3.74 17.71
CA ARG A 33 -9.92 4.90 17.05
C ARG A 33 -10.97 5.93 16.64
N SER A 34 -11.08 7.01 17.41
CA SER A 34 -11.99 8.14 17.15
C SER A 34 -11.63 8.97 15.91
N ASP A 35 -10.41 8.80 15.38
CA ASP A 35 -9.90 9.49 14.19
C ASP A 35 -10.23 8.77 12.86
N ASP A 36 -10.72 7.53 12.86
CA ASP A 36 -11.13 6.78 11.67
C ASP A 36 -12.59 7.11 11.29
N ASN A 37 -12.88 8.38 10.97
CA ASN A 37 -14.16 8.82 10.40
C ASN A 37 -14.08 9.02 8.87
N ALA A 38 -15.23 9.01 8.19
CA ALA A 38 -15.26 9.07 6.73
C ALA A 38 -14.57 10.30 6.13
N GLU A 39 -14.59 11.44 6.83
CA GLU A 39 -13.96 12.68 6.36
C GLU A 39 -12.44 12.62 6.46
N SER A 40 -11.90 12.12 7.58
CA SER A 40 -10.46 11.95 7.76
C SER A 40 -9.89 10.89 6.81
N ILE A 41 -10.60 9.79 6.57
CA ILE A 41 -10.19 8.74 5.63
C ILE A 41 -10.11 9.30 4.20
N LYS A 42 -11.09 10.09 3.75
CA LYS A 42 -11.03 10.74 2.43
C LYS A 42 -9.84 11.69 2.29
N LYS A 43 -9.52 12.48 3.34
CA LYS A 43 -8.32 13.33 3.35
C LYS A 43 -7.05 12.49 3.20
N ARG A 44 -6.97 11.34 3.89
CA ARG A 44 -5.83 10.42 3.77
C ARG A 44 -5.68 9.87 2.36
N PHE A 45 -6.76 9.51 1.67
CA PHE A 45 -6.69 9.06 0.28
C PHE A 45 -6.18 10.14 -0.66
N LYS A 46 -6.66 11.38 -0.49
CA LYS A 46 -6.15 12.52 -1.26
C LYS A 46 -4.65 12.71 -1.04
N THR A 47 -4.20 12.77 0.21
CA THR A 47 -2.77 12.92 0.54
C THR A 47 -1.93 11.77 0.01
N TYR A 48 -2.44 10.53 0.08
CA TYR A 48 -1.79 9.35 -0.49
C TYR A 48 -1.60 9.50 -2.00
N VAL A 49 -2.65 9.91 -2.73
CA VAL A 49 -2.54 10.13 -4.18
C VAL A 49 -1.50 11.21 -4.50
N GLU A 50 -1.59 12.36 -3.82
CA GLU A 50 -0.70 13.50 -4.08
C GLU A 50 0.77 13.21 -3.74
N SER A 51 1.02 12.45 -2.68
CA SER A 51 2.39 12.27 -2.15
C SER A 51 3.02 10.94 -2.56
N THR A 52 2.22 9.87 -2.69
CA THR A 52 2.72 8.51 -2.91
C THR A 52 2.67 8.11 -4.37
N MET A 53 1.70 8.54 -5.18
CA MET A 53 1.66 8.18 -6.61
C MET A 53 2.91 8.63 -7.38
N PRO A 54 3.51 9.82 -7.15
CA PRO A 54 4.77 10.17 -7.78
C PRO A 54 5.92 9.19 -7.46
N ILE A 55 5.93 8.64 -6.24
CA ILE A 55 6.91 7.64 -5.80
C ILE A 55 6.66 6.30 -6.52
N ILE A 56 5.39 5.89 -6.64
CA ILE A 56 4.99 4.68 -7.36
C ILE A 56 5.42 4.77 -8.83
N GLU A 57 5.11 5.88 -9.51
CA GLU A 57 5.50 6.09 -10.91
C GLU A 57 7.03 6.15 -11.08
N HIS A 58 7.75 6.76 -10.12
CA HIS A 58 9.22 6.78 -10.12
C HIS A 58 9.83 5.38 -10.08
N PHE A 59 9.35 4.50 -9.21
CA PHE A 59 9.88 3.13 -9.11
C PHE A 59 9.36 2.20 -10.22
N LYS A 60 8.16 2.46 -10.75
CA LYS A 60 7.62 1.76 -11.92
C LYS A 60 8.47 2.02 -13.16
N ALA A 61 8.86 3.27 -13.39
CA ALA A 61 9.75 3.66 -14.49
C ALA A 61 11.15 3.04 -14.40
N GLN A 62 11.57 2.61 -13.21
CA GLN A 62 12.85 1.90 -12.98
C GLN A 62 12.72 0.38 -13.04
N GLU A 63 11.53 -0.17 -13.36
CA GLU A 63 11.25 -1.61 -13.30
C GLU A 63 11.49 -2.22 -11.90
N LYS A 64 11.36 -1.39 -10.85
CA LYS A 64 11.57 -1.78 -9.45
C LYS A 64 10.28 -1.94 -8.67
N LEU A 65 9.13 -1.66 -9.27
CA LEU A 65 7.83 -1.76 -8.62
C LEU A 65 7.22 -3.14 -8.85
N TRP A 66 6.95 -3.85 -7.75
CA TRP A 66 6.16 -5.08 -7.76
C TRP A 66 4.79 -4.82 -7.15
N GLU A 67 3.75 -4.85 -7.99
CA GLU A 67 2.38 -4.59 -7.55
C GLU A 67 1.65 -5.88 -7.17
N VAL A 68 1.02 -5.89 -6.00
CA VAL A 68 0.15 -6.97 -5.52
C VAL A 68 -1.25 -6.41 -5.29
N ARG A 69 -2.24 -7.06 -5.90
CA ARG A 69 -3.66 -6.79 -5.63
C ARG A 69 -4.04 -7.24 -4.23
N ALA A 70 -4.31 -6.28 -3.36
CA ALA A 70 -4.64 -6.44 -1.95
C ALA A 70 -6.15 -6.47 -1.64
N ASP A 71 -6.99 -6.52 -2.67
CA ASP A 71 -8.46 -6.67 -2.59
C ASP A 71 -8.93 -8.13 -2.58
N ARG A 72 -8.01 -9.06 -2.29
CA ARG A 72 -8.23 -10.52 -2.25
C ARG A 72 -8.14 -11.08 -0.83
N PRO A 73 -8.53 -12.36 -0.60
CA PRO A 73 -8.32 -13.04 0.67
C PRO A 73 -6.85 -12.97 1.13
N ILE A 74 -6.65 -12.93 2.46
CA ILE A 74 -5.31 -12.77 3.05
C ILE A 74 -4.33 -13.84 2.57
N GLY A 75 -4.78 -15.10 2.41
CA GLY A 75 -3.94 -16.19 1.93
C GLY A 75 -3.38 -15.94 0.52
N ASP A 76 -4.21 -15.40 -0.39
CA ASP A 76 -3.80 -15.11 -1.76
C ASP A 76 -2.82 -13.93 -1.81
N VAL A 77 -3.09 -12.88 -1.02
CA VAL A 77 -2.21 -11.72 -0.92
C VAL A 77 -0.87 -12.13 -0.31
N SER A 78 -0.89 -12.92 0.77
CA SER A 78 0.32 -13.46 1.40
C SER A 78 1.13 -14.33 0.44
N ALA A 79 0.48 -15.19 -0.34
CA ALA A 79 1.17 -16.01 -1.35
C ALA A 79 1.89 -15.15 -2.40
N ASP A 80 1.27 -14.08 -2.89
CA ASP A 80 1.90 -13.20 -3.87
C ASP A 80 3.01 -12.32 -3.27
N VAL A 81 2.88 -11.94 -1.99
CA VAL A 81 3.98 -11.28 -1.26
C VAL A 81 5.16 -12.24 -1.05
N LEU A 82 4.92 -13.52 -0.79
CA LEU A 82 6.01 -14.51 -0.67
C LEU A 82 6.75 -14.69 -2.00
N LYS A 83 6.03 -14.76 -3.12
CA LYS A 83 6.65 -14.81 -4.47
C LYS A 83 7.59 -13.63 -4.74
N PHE A 84 7.29 -12.44 -4.22
CA PHE A 84 8.17 -11.28 -4.33
C PHE A 84 9.52 -11.51 -3.65
N PHE A 85 9.54 -12.24 -2.53
CA PHE A 85 10.76 -12.57 -1.78
C PHE A 85 11.45 -13.85 -2.25
N ASP A 86 10.79 -14.74 -2.98
CA ASP A 86 11.40 -15.97 -3.50
C ASP A 86 12.65 -15.69 -4.37
N GLY A 87 12.70 -14.55 -5.08
CA GLY A 87 13.87 -14.13 -5.87
C GLY A 87 14.97 -13.42 -5.07
N TRP A 88 14.88 -13.40 -3.73
CA TRP A 88 15.81 -12.69 -2.85
C TRP A 88 16.71 -13.63 -2.02
N LEU A 89 16.37 -14.91 -1.98
CA LEU A 89 17.20 -16.02 -1.48
C LEU A 89 18.11 -16.53 -2.61
#